data_AF-A0A7X9BDS9-F1
#
_entry.id   AF-A0A7X9BDS9-F1
#
_cell.length_a   1.000
_cell.length_b   1.000
_cell.length_c   1.000
_cell.angle_alpha   90.00
_cell.angle_beta   90.00
_cell.angle_gamma   90.00
#
_symmetry.space_group_name_H-M   'P 1'
#
loop_
_entity.id
_entity.type
_entity.pdbx_description
1 polymer ?
#
loop_
_entity_poly.entity_id
_entity_poly.type
_entity_poly.pdbx_seq_one_letter_code
_entity_poly.pdbx_strand_id
1 'polypeptide(L)'
;VHNLVYWLNGPYLGLGPAAHSYICGERYANENSLADYCQRIGQAKALPAQREALTIEEQMSETVFLGLRLTKGVNLAGFRERFHISLEEAYHSQIKKLTSQGLVMLDGGYLRLTKQGLPVANRVFMEFI
;
A
#
# COMPACT_ATOMS: atom_id res chain seq x y z
N VAL A 1 -3.01 11.31 -13.88
CA VAL A 1 -2.43 10.89 -12.57
C VAL A 1 -3.55 10.53 -11.59
N HIS A 2 -4.46 9.61 -11.96
CA HIS A 2 -5.65 9.34 -11.13
C HIS A 2 -5.38 8.30 -10.01
N ASN A 3 -4.57 7.27 -10.30
CA ASN A 3 -4.33 6.16 -9.35
C ASN A 3 -3.02 6.28 -8.56
N LEU A 4 -2.28 7.39 -8.71
CA LEU A 4 -0.94 7.50 -8.11
C LEU A 4 -1.00 7.56 -6.58
N VAL A 5 -2.03 8.20 -5.99
CA VAL A 5 -2.23 8.23 -4.54
C VAL A 5 -2.38 6.80 -3.99
N TYR A 6 -3.16 5.97 -4.68
CA TYR A 6 -3.30 4.55 -4.35
C TYR A 6 -1.97 3.80 -4.44
N TRP A 7 -1.21 3.98 -5.53
CA TRP A 7 0.10 3.33 -5.68
C TRP A 7 1.16 3.81 -4.67
N LEU A 8 1.02 5.02 -4.13
CA LEU A 8 1.86 5.53 -3.06
C LEU A 8 1.35 5.15 -1.66
N ASN A 9 0.31 4.31 -1.59
CA ASN A 9 -0.38 3.94 -0.37
C ASN A 9 -0.82 5.17 0.47
N GLY A 10 -1.22 6.25 -0.20
CA GLY A 10 -1.69 7.47 0.42
C GLY A 10 -3.17 7.42 0.79
N PRO A 11 -3.64 8.31 1.69
CA PRO A 11 -5.03 8.32 2.10
C PRO A 11 -5.97 8.70 0.95
N TYR A 12 -7.14 8.08 0.90
CA TYR A 12 -8.19 8.38 -0.07
C TYR A 12 -9.58 8.13 0.52
N LEU A 13 -10.56 8.88 0.02
CA LEU A 13 -11.96 8.78 0.42
C LEU A 13 -12.80 8.28 -0.77
N GLY A 14 -13.45 7.14 -0.59
CA GLY A 14 -14.41 6.59 -1.52
C GLY A 14 -15.84 6.92 -1.11
N LEU A 15 -16.62 7.48 -2.04
CA LEU A 15 -18.02 7.82 -1.84
C LEU A 15 -18.91 6.97 -2.76
N GLY A 16 -20.08 6.57 -2.27
CA GLY A 16 -21.02 5.72 -2.99
C GLY A 16 -21.02 4.25 -2.54
N PRO A 17 -21.94 3.44 -3.07
CA PRO A 17 -22.02 2.02 -2.78
C PRO A 17 -20.75 1.28 -3.22
N ALA A 18 -20.35 0.26 -2.45
CA ALA A 18 -19.12 -0.51 -2.62
C ALA A 18 -17.80 0.30 -2.59
N ALA A 19 -17.86 1.61 -2.31
CA ALA A 19 -16.68 2.44 -2.26
C ALA A 19 -15.84 2.10 -1.03
N HIS A 20 -14.52 2.10 -1.23
CA HIS A 20 -13.53 1.89 -0.18
C HIS A 20 -12.82 3.21 0.12
N SER A 21 -12.43 3.39 1.37
CA SER A 21 -11.58 4.49 1.81
C SER A 21 -10.41 3.95 2.60
N TYR A 22 -9.30 4.68 2.58
CA TYR A 22 -8.15 4.43 3.42
C TYR A 22 -7.72 5.74 4.07
N ILE A 23 -7.84 5.85 5.39
CA ILE A 23 -7.52 7.07 6.13
C ILE A 23 -6.83 6.66 7.42
N CYS A 24 -5.66 7.25 7.71
CA CYS A 24 -4.92 7.06 8.97
C CYS A 24 -4.68 5.59 9.38
N GLY A 25 -4.38 4.71 8.42
CA GLY A 25 -4.14 3.29 8.71
C GLY A 25 -5.40 2.44 8.81
N GLU A 26 -6.57 3.02 8.54
CA GLU A 26 -7.85 2.34 8.61
C GLU A 26 -8.48 2.22 7.25
N ARG A 27 -9.01 1.03 6.97
CA ARG A 27 -9.84 0.76 5.80
C ARG A 27 -11.29 0.84 6.17
N TYR A 28 -12.04 1.43 5.27
CA TYR A 28 -13.46 1.61 5.40
C TYR A 28 -14.15 1.13 4.14
N ALA A 29 -15.24 0.39 4.30
CA ALA A 29 -16.07 -0.06 3.20
C ALA A 29 -17.51 0.41 3.39
N ASN A 30 -18.06 1.00 2.33
CA ASN A 30 -19.49 1.29 2.24
C ASN A 30 -20.27 0.01 1.89
N GLU A 31 -21.60 0.03 2.11
CA GLU A 31 -22.47 -1.08 1.73
C GLU A 31 -22.31 -1.42 0.24
N ASN A 32 -22.25 -2.72 -0.08
CA ASN A 32 -22.11 -3.18 -1.46
C ASN A 32 -23.40 -2.95 -2.27
N SER A 33 -24.56 -3.08 -1.63
CA SER A 33 -25.86 -2.88 -2.26
C SER A 33 -26.22 -1.40 -2.30
N LEU A 34 -26.64 -0.91 -3.46
CA LEU A 34 -27.19 0.44 -3.61
C LEU A 34 -28.42 0.63 -2.69
N ALA A 35 -29.26 -0.38 -2.55
CA ALA A 35 -30.44 -0.31 -1.70
C ALA A 35 -30.05 -0.11 -0.22
N ASP A 36 -29.10 -0.91 0.28
CA ASP A 36 -28.65 -0.84 1.67
C ASP A 36 -27.89 0.47 1.94
N TYR A 37 -27.08 0.93 0.98
CA TYR A 37 -26.39 2.22 1.03
C TYR A 37 -27.37 3.39 1.15
N CYS A 38 -28.36 3.46 0.25
CA CYS A 38 -29.41 4.48 0.27
C CYS A 38 -30.26 4.41 1.53
N GLN A 39 -30.59 3.19 1.99
CA GLN A 39 -31.35 3.00 3.22
C GLN A 39 -30.58 3.53 4.44
N ARG A 40 -29.28 3.24 4.57
CA ARG A 40 -28.47 3.76 5.69
C ARG A 40 -28.37 5.28 5.68
N ILE A 41 -28.16 5.89 4.51
CA ILE A 41 -28.16 7.35 4.37
C ILE A 41 -29.52 7.93 4.76
N GLY A 42 -30.61 7.38 4.22
CA GLY A 42 -31.98 7.84 4.50
C GLY A 42 -32.38 7.67 5.97
N GLN A 43 -31.76 6.73 6.68
CA GLN A 43 -31.95 6.51 8.13
C GLN A 43 -30.94 7.27 9.00
N ALA A 44 -30.12 8.15 8.42
CA ALA A 44 -29.03 8.87 9.11
C ALA A 44 -28.09 7.93 9.91
N LYS A 45 -27.93 6.68 9.46
CA LYS A 45 -26.99 5.72 10.06
C LYS A 45 -25.56 6.11 9.69
N ALA A 46 -24.64 5.90 10.61
CA ALA A 46 -23.22 6.13 10.36
C ALA A 46 -22.73 5.28 9.17
N LEU A 47 -22.06 5.96 8.24
CA LEU A 47 -21.15 5.38 7.26
C LEU A 47 -19.74 5.56 7.80
N PRO A 48 -18.83 4.60 7.58
CA PRO A 48 -18.91 3.42 6.69
C PRO A 48 -19.59 2.20 7.35
N ALA A 49 -19.91 1.18 6.54
CA ALA A 49 -20.54 -0.05 7.01
C ALA A 49 -19.57 -0.98 7.75
N GLN A 50 -18.30 -0.97 7.33
CA GLN A 50 -17.22 -1.75 7.92
C GLN A 50 -15.98 -0.89 8.13
N ARG A 51 -15.21 -1.24 9.17
CA ARG A 51 -13.94 -0.63 9.53
C ARG A 51 -12.94 -1.73 9.87
N GLU A 52 -11.75 -1.64 9.30
CA GLU A 52 -10.61 -2.52 9.57
C GLU A 52 -9.41 -1.65 9.92
N ALA A 53 -8.77 -1.93 11.05
CA ALA A 53 -7.52 -1.26 11.44
C ALA A 53 -6.35 -2.13 10.98
N LEU A 54 -5.45 -1.55 10.19
CA LEU A 54 -4.24 -2.24 9.76
C LEU A 54 -3.12 -2.04 10.80
N THR A 55 -2.44 -3.12 11.12
CA THR A 55 -1.19 -3.10 11.89
C THR A 55 -0.11 -2.30 11.16
N ILE A 56 0.92 -1.85 11.88
CA ILE A 56 2.02 -1.10 11.26
C ILE A 56 2.76 -1.99 10.26
N GLU A 57 2.91 -3.27 10.57
CA GLU A 57 3.51 -4.29 9.73
C GLU A 57 2.74 -4.47 8.41
N GLU A 58 1.41 -4.55 8.45
CA GLU A 58 0.56 -4.61 7.26
C GLU A 58 0.70 -3.33 6.42
N GLN A 59 0.68 -2.16 7.05
CA GLN A 59 0.85 -0.90 6.34
C GLN A 59 2.23 -0.78 5.67
N MET A 60 3.30 -1.25 6.34
CA MET A 60 4.64 -1.30 5.79
C MET A 60 4.69 -2.25 4.59
N SER A 61 4.17 -3.47 4.75
CA SER A 61 4.12 -4.50 3.69
C SER A 61 3.41 -3.96 2.44
N GLU A 62 2.24 -3.34 2.60
CA GLU A 62 1.47 -2.78 1.50
C GLU A 62 2.18 -1.60 0.83
N THR A 63 2.87 -0.76 1.61
CA THR A 63 3.66 0.36 1.06
C THR A 63 4.79 -0.15 0.18
N VAL A 64 5.48 -1.22 0.60
CA VAL A 64 6.54 -1.83 -0.20
C VAL A 64 5.97 -2.52 -1.43
N PHE A 65 4.92 -3.31 -1.27
CA PHE A 65 4.22 -4.01 -2.36
C PHE A 65 3.76 -3.05 -3.46
N LEU A 66 3.03 -1.98 -3.08
CA LEU A 66 2.51 -1.00 -4.03
C LEU A 66 3.62 -0.14 -4.62
N GLY A 67 4.59 0.29 -3.81
CA GLY A 67 5.69 1.12 -4.25
C GLY A 67 6.60 0.42 -5.27
N LEU A 68 6.87 -0.89 -5.11
CA LEU A 68 7.67 -1.65 -6.07
C LEU A 68 6.96 -1.88 -7.42
N ARG A 69 5.64 -1.67 -7.50
CA ARG A 69 4.91 -1.65 -8.79
C ARG A 69 5.13 -0.37 -9.58
N LEU A 70 5.59 0.70 -8.93
CA LEU A 70 6.02 1.91 -9.60
C LEU A 70 7.44 1.73 -10.14
N THR A 71 7.70 2.23 -11.34
CA THR A 71 9.04 2.21 -11.93
C THR A 71 10.07 2.99 -11.09
N LYS A 72 9.62 4.00 -10.34
CA LYS A 72 10.44 4.72 -9.36
C LYS A 72 10.77 3.88 -8.12
N GLY A 73 9.93 2.91 -7.77
CA GLY A 73 10.05 2.10 -6.57
C GLY A 73 9.56 2.80 -5.30
N VAL A 74 9.98 2.25 -4.16
CA VAL A 74 9.64 2.72 -2.81
C VAL A 74 10.58 3.84 -2.40
N ASN A 75 10.03 4.99 -2.01
CA ASN A 75 10.81 6.11 -1.50
C ASN A 75 11.30 5.80 -0.07
N LEU A 76 12.61 5.74 0.14
CA LEU A 76 13.21 5.36 1.43
C LEU A 76 12.98 6.43 2.52
N ALA A 77 13.10 7.71 2.16
CA ALA A 77 12.88 8.82 3.08
C ALA A 77 11.41 8.90 3.50
N GLY A 78 10.48 8.77 2.55
CA GLY A 78 9.04 8.76 2.82
C GLY A 78 8.59 7.55 3.63
N PHE A 79 9.20 6.37 3.40
CA PHE A 79 8.95 5.19 4.23
C PHE A 79 9.38 5.43 5.68
N ARG A 80 10.60 5.97 5.88
CA ARG A 80 11.13 6.29 7.21
C ARG A 80 10.31 7.36 7.93
N GLU A 81 9.89 8.41 7.22
CA GLU A 81 9.04 9.46 7.79
C GLU A 81 7.71 8.90 8.26
N ARG A 82 7.10 7.99 7.47
CA ARG A 82 5.79 7.40 7.77
C ARG A 82 5.82 6.38 8.91
N PHE A 83 6.83 5.53 8.97
CA PHE A 83 6.86 4.38 9.89
C PHE A 83 7.89 4.52 11.02
N HIS A 84 8.67 5.60 11.02
CA HIS A 84 9.73 5.88 12.00
C HIS A 84 10.83 4.80 12.08
N ILE A 85 10.93 3.95 11.06
CA ILE A 85 11.97 2.93 10.87
C ILE A 85 12.43 2.97 9.41
N SER A 86 13.72 2.74 9.14
CA SER A 86 14.17 2.65 7.75
C SER A 86 13.69 1.35 7.09
N LEU A 87 13.51 1.39 5.77
CA LEU A 87 13.08 0.23 5.01
C LEU A 87 14.13 -0.90 5.08
N GLU A 88 15.41 -0.52 5.13
CA GLU A 88 16.56 -1.39 5.28
C GLU A 88 16.64 -2.08 6.65
N GLU A 89 16.18 -1.42 7.72
CA GLU A 89 16.05 -2.03 9.04
C GLU A 89 14.85 -2.99 9.09
N ALA A 90 13.69 -2.56 8.59
CA ALA A 90 12.46 -3.36 8.62
C ALA A 90 12.55 -4.65 7.77
N TYR A 91 13.24 -4.59 6.62
CA TYR A 91 13.31 -5.68 5.65
C TYR A 91 14.74 -6.08 5.28
N HIS A 92 15.66 -6.02 6.24
CA HIS A 92 17.09 -6.27 6.02
C HIS A 92 17.38 -7.57 5.25
N SER A 93 16.80 -8.68 5.68
CA SER A 93 17.08 -10.00 5.12
C SER A 93 16.52 -10.15 3.70
N GLN A 94 15.31 -9.63 3.46
CA GLN A 94 14.63 -9.63 2.16
C GLN A 94 15.41 -8.79 1.15
N ILE A 95 15.77 -7.55 1.51
CA ILE A 95 16.51 -6.64 0.62
C ILE A 95 17.87 -7.21 0.29
N LYS A 96 18.60 -7.74 1.29
CA LYS A 96 19.91 -8.37 1.07
C LYS A 96 19.81 -9.55 0.11
N LYS A 97 18.84 -10.44 0.33
CA LYS A 97 18.57 -11.59 -0.55
C LYS A 97 18.26 -11.14 -1.97
N LEU A 98 17.30 -10.25 -2.15
CA LEU A 98 16.86 -9.78 -3.48
C LEU A 98 17.93 -8.97 -4.22
N THR A 99 18.74 -8.20 -3.49
CA THR A 99 19.88 -7.45 -4.06
C THR A 99 20.97 -8.41 -4.52
N SER A 100 21.29 -9.45 -3.73
CA SER A 100 22.26 -10.48 -4.14
C SER A 100 21.83 -11.27 -5.38
N GLN A 101 20.52 -11.39 -5.62
CA GLN A 101 19.94 -11.99 -6.82
C GLN A 101 19.85 -11.01 -7.99
N GLY A 102 20.23 -9.75 -7.81
CA GLY A 102 20.13 -8.71 -8.84
C GLY A 102 18.69 -8.31 -9.18
N LEU A 103 17.69 -8.62 -8.35
CA LEU A 103 16.28 -8.38 -8.63
C LEU A 103 15.81 -7.00 -8.19
N VAL A 104 16.42 -6.45 -7.13
CA VAL A 104 16.17 -5.09 -6.65
C VAL A 104 17.49 -4.32 -6.56
N MET A 105 17.39 -3.00 -6.59
CA MET A 105 18.51 -2.10 -6.37
C MET A 105 18.07 -0.90 -5.54
N LEU A 106 19.01 -0.36 -4.75
CA LEU A 106 18.90 0.94 -4.12
C LEU A 106 19.54 1.98 -5.05
N ASP A 107 18.77 2.96 -5.51
CA ASP A 107 19.27 4.06 -6.35
C ASP A 107 18.49 5.34 -6.12
N GLY A 108 19.19 6.47 -6.01
CA GLY A 108 18.59 7.80 -5.89
C GLY A 108 17.62 7.97 -4.71
N GLY A 109 17.79 7.22 -3.62
CA GLY A 109 16.87 7.25 -2.47
C GLY A 109 15.62 6.37 -2.61
N TYR A 110 15.63 5.44 -3.56
CA TYR A 110 14.54 4.49 -3.79
C TYR A 110 15.02 3.03 -3.79
N LEU A 111 14.20 2.13 -3.25
CA LEU A 111 14.29 0.70 -3.55
C LEU A 111 13.39 0.39 -4.76
N ARG A 112 13.96 -0.15 -5.83
CA ARG A 112 13.21 -0.45 -7.07
C ARG A 112 13.65 -1.74 -7.72
N LEU A 113 12.79 -2.28 -8.59
CA LEU A 113 13.10 -3.44 -9.42
C LEU A 113 14.21 -3.11 -10.43
N THR A 114 15.11 -4.05 -10.66
CA THR A 114 16.05 -3.97 -11.79
C THR A 114 15.38 -4.42 -13.08
N LYS A 115 16.09 -4.30 -14.22
CA LYS A 115 15.65 -4.90 -15.49
C LYS A 115 15.43 -6.41 -15.40
N GLN A 116 16.19 -7.10 -14.54
CA GLN A 116 16.07 -8.54 -14.30
C GLN A 116 14.96 -8.87 -13.31
N GLY A 117 14.67 -7.96 -12.37
CA GLY A 117 13.57 -8.09 -11.41
C GLY A 117 12.18 -7.89 -12.01
N LEU A 118 12.05 -7.05 -13.04
CA LEU A 118 10.76 -6.72 -13.67
C LEU A 118 9.96 -7.95 -14.15
N PRO A 119 10.53 -8.92 -14.89
CA PRO A 119 9.80 -10.10 -15.32
C PRO A 119 9.32 -11.01 -14.18
N VAL A 120 9.95 -10.91 -13.01
CA VAL A 120 9.63 -11.72 -11.82
C VAL A 120 9.08 -10.87 -10.67
N ALA A 121 8.51 -9.69 -10.99
CA ALA A 121 8.08 -8.70 -10.01
C ALA A 121 7.17 -9.29 -8.93
N ASN A 122 6.20 -10.12 -9.31
CA ASN A 122 5.30 -10.77 -8.34
C ASN A 122 6.05 -11.63 -7.31
N ARG A 123 7.11 -12.32 -7.72
CA ARG A 123 7.96 -13.09 -6.79
C ARG A 123 8.68 -12.16 -5.82
N VAL A 124 9.18 -11.04 -6.31
CA VAL A 124 9.84 -10.03 -5.48
C VAL A 124 8.86 -9.46 -4.45
N PHE A 125 7.63 -9.18 -4.86
CA PHE A 125 6.60 -8.64 -3.99
C PHE A 125 6.24 -9.57 -2.84
N MET A 126 6.14 -10.87 -3.11
CA MET A 126 5.81 -11.89 -2.11
C MET A 126 6.85 -12.03 -0.98
N GLU A 127 8.07 -11.52 -1.15
CA GLU A 127 9.07 -11.55 -0.08
C GLU A 127 8.77 -10.53 1.03
N PHE A 128 7.89 -9.56 0.77
CA PHE A 128 7.51 -8.49 1.70
C PHE A 128 6.12 -8.66 2.32
N ILE A 129 5.43 -9.76 2.00
CA ILE A 129 4.09 -10.13 2.51
C ILE A 129 4.23 -11.18 3.60
#